data_AF-A0A951GF60-F1
#
_entry.id   AF-A0A951GF60-F1
#
_cell.length_a   1.000
_cell.length_b   1.000
_cell.length_c   1.000
_cell.angle_alpha   90.00
_cell.angle_beta   90.00
_cell.angle_gamma   90.00
#
_symmetry.space_group_name_H-M   'P 1'
#
loop_
_entity.id
_entity.type
_entity.pdbx_description
1 polymer ?
#
loop_
_entity_poly.entity_id
_entity_poly.type
_entity_poly.pdbx_seq_one_letter_code
_entity_poly.pdbx_strand_id
1 'polypeptide(L)' 'DRYFRAFDASSGKVLWEFRTGSGVNGVPVSFAIDGKQYIAVQSGWGVDAARMQARLNLVRPWEYPDVPQGGSVWVFALD' A
#
# COMPACT_ATOMS: atom_id res chain seq x y z
N ASP A 1 7.61 0.33 -1.00
CA ASP A 1 7.67 0.93 -2.37
C ASP A 1 6.43 1.76 -2.73
N ARG A 2 5.36 1.71 -1.92
CA ARG A 2 4.13 2.51 -1.99
C ARG A 2 3.10 2.07 -3.03
N TYR A 3 3.33 0.95 -3.68
CA TYR A 3 2.39 0.44 -4.67
C TYR A 3 1.31 -0.42 -4.02
N PHE A 4 0.06 -0.13 -4.37
CA PHE A 4 -1.04 -1.06 -4.24
C PHE A 4 -1.17 -1.82 -5.56
N ARG A 5 -1.14 -3.15 -5.52
CA ARG A 5 -1.03 -4.01 -6.72
C ARG A 5 -2.15 -5.03 -6.78
N ALA A 6 -2.63 -5.28 -7.99
CA ALA A 6 -3.47 -6.42 -8.32
C ALA A 6 -2.64 -7.44 -9.10
N PHE A 7 -2.68 -8.69 -8.63
CA PHE A 7 -1.95 -9.80 -9.22
C PHE A 7 -2.93 -10.80 -9.84
N ASP A 8 -2.50 -11.45 -10.91
CA ASP A 8 -3.12 -12.69 -11.37
C ASP A 8 -3.01 -13.76 -10.28
N ALA A 9 -4.13 -14.36 -9.90
CA ALA A 9 -4.20 -15.25 -8.74
C ALA A 9 -3.45 -16.58 -8.93
N SER A 10 -3.25 -17.01 -10.19
CA SER A 10 -2.62 -18.30 -10.51
C SER A 10 -1.12 -18.17 -10.73
N SER A 11 -0.69 -17.09 -11.39
CA SER A 11 0.69 -16.88 -11.81
C SER A 11 1.46 -15.87 -10.95
N GLY A 12 0.76 -15.04 -10.16
CA GLY A 12 1.37 -13.93 -9.43
C GLY A 12 1.85 -12.79 -10.32
N LYS A 13 1.48 -12.77 -11.61
CA LYS A 13 1.82 -11.67 -12.53
C LYS A 13 1.10 -10.39 -12.09
N VAL A 14 1.82 -9.27 -12.02
CA VAL A 14 1.19 -7.95 -11.80
C VAL A 14 0.32 -7.59 -13.01
N LEU A 15 -0.96 -7.34 -12.78
CA LEU A 15 -1.93 -6.92 -13.80
C LEU A 15 -2.23 -5.43 -13.74
N TRP A 16 -2.15 -4.85 -12.54
CA TRP A 16 -2.37 -3.43 -12.32
C TRP A 16 -1.64 -2.98 -11.05
N GLU A 17 -1.20 -1.73 -11.05
CA GLU A 17 -0.66 -1.11 -9.85
C GLU A 17 -0.93 0.40 -9.80
N PHE A 18 -1.05 0.92 -8.58
CA PHE A 18 -1.18 2.34 -8.31
C PHE A 18 -0.27 2.75 -7.17
N ARG A 19 0.49 3.84 -7.37
CA ARG A 19 1.40 4.36 -6.35
C ARG A 19 0.66 5.34 -5.44
N THR A 20 0.47 4.95 -4.19
CA THR A 20 -0.18 5.79 -3.18
C THR A 20 0.78 6.83 -2.59
N GLY A 21 0.25 7.77 -1.80
CA GLY A 21 1.06 8.81 -1.14
C GLY A 21 2.07 8.25 -0.13
N SER A 22 1.71 7.18 0.58
CA SER A 22 2.49 6.57 1.67
C SER A 22 2.68 5.06 1.46
N GLY A 23 3.25 4.35 2.43
CA GLY A 23 3.32 2.88 2.41
C GLY A 23 1.94 2.26 2.63
N VAL A 24 1.62 1.19 1.90
CA VAL A 24 0.36 0.45 2.06
C VAL A 24 0.53 -0.57 3.18
N ASN A 25 -0.10 -0.31 4.33
CA ASN A 25 -0.03 -1.16 5.52
C ASN A 25 -1.37 -1.82 5.86
N GLY A 26 -2.48 -1.24 5.40
CA GLY A 26 -3.81 -1.79 5.64
C GLY A 26 -4.11 -2.99 4.77
N VAL A 27 -4.94 -3.90 5.29
CA VAL A 27 -5.50 -5.01 4.51
C VAL A 27 -6.59 -4.44 3.56
N PRO A 28 -6.51 -4.72 2.25
CA PRO A 28 -7.54 -4.27 1.31
C PRO A 28 -8.90 -4.94 1.59
N VAL A 29 -9.99 -4.20 1.39
CA VAL A 29 -11.37 -4.68 1.56
C VAL A 29 -12.17 -4.43 0.28
N SER A 30 -12.96 -5.42 -0.14
CA SER A 30 -13.95 -5.26 -1.21
C SER A 30 -15.35 -5.08 -0.65
N PHE A 31 -16.14 -4.19 -1.24
CA PHE A 31 -17.55 -3.96 -0.93
C PHE A 31 -18.30 -3.47 -2.17
N ALA A 32 -19.63 -3.37 -2.09
CA ALA A 32 -20.46 -2.84 -3.17
C ALA A 32 -21.47 -1.81 -2.65
N ILE A 33 -21.73 -0.78 -3.45
CA ILE A 33 -22.79 0.22 -3.23
C ILE A 33 -23.59 0.29 -4.53
N ASP A 34 -24.91 0.10 -4.45
CA ASP A 34 -25.84 0.16 -5.60
C ASP A 34 -25.37 -0.69 -6.79
N GLY A 35 -24.80 -1.87 -6.52
CA GLY A 35 -24.30 -2.81 -7.53
C GLY A 35 -22.91 -2.49 -8.09
N LYS A 36 -22.31 -1.32 -7.78
CA LYS A 36 -20.93 -0.98 -8.16
C LYS A 36 -19.95 -1.51 -7.10
N GLN A 37 -18.93 -2.27 -7.54
CA GLN A 37 -17.89 -2.82 -6.66
C GLN A 37 -16.79 -1.79 -6.42
N TYR A 38 -16.32 -1.74 -5.17
CA TYR A 38 -15.23 -0.90 -4.71
C TYR A 38 -14.18 -1.73 -3.98
N ILE A 39 -12.93 -1.30 -4.09
CA ILE A 39 -11.81 -1.82 -3.31
C ILE A 39 -11.24 -0.66 -2.49
N ALA A 40 -11.23 -0.77 -1.16
CA ALA A 40 -10.61 0.20 -0.27
C ALA A 40 -9.33 -0.34 0.37
N VAL A 41 -8.35 0.53 0.55
CA VAL A 41 -7.11 0.20 1.25
C VAL A 41 -6.54 1.42 1.98
N GLN A 42 -6.02 1.21 3.18
CA GLN A 42 -5.33 2.24 3.95
C GLN A 42 -3.86 2.34 3.52
N SER A 43 -3.48 3.53 3.04
CA SER A 43 -2.09 3.92 2.80
C SER A 43 -1.64 4.86 3.91
N GLY A 44 -0.67 4.41 4.68
CA GLY A 44 -0.13 5.13 5.83
C GLY A 44 0.95 4.33 6.54
N TRP A 45 2.18 4.67 6.18
CA TRP A 45 3.39 4.23 6.82
C TRP A 45 3.56 4.97 8.15
N GLY A 46 3.83 4.25 9.22
CA GLY A 46 3.93 4.82 10.56
C GLY A 46 4.17 3.76 11.61
N VAL A 47 4.13 4.18 12.88
CA VAL A 47 4.25 3.34 14.08
C VAL A 47 5.39 2.31 13.93
N ASP A 48 5.09 1.02 13.91
CA ASP A 48 6.10 -0.03 13.93
C ASP A 48 6.84 -0.17 12.60
N ALA A 49 6.18 0.07 11.47
CA ALA A 49 6.82 0.07 10.16
C ALA A 49 7.87 1.19 10.05
N ALA A 50 7.54 2.39 10.53
CA ALA A 50 8.48 3.52 10.57
C ALA A 50 9.62 3.30 11.58
N ARG A 51 9.33 2.73 12.76
CA ARG A 51 10.35 2.38 13.77
C ARG A 51 11.31 1.31 13.28
N MET A 52 10.80 0.29 12.60
CA MET A 52 11.63 -0.76 12.03
C MET A 52 12.53 -0.19 10.93
N GLN A 53 11.99 0.65 10.04
CA GLN A 53 12.79 1.35 9.04
C GLN A 53 13.93 2.16 9.67
N ALA A 54 13.64 2.91 10.75
CA ALA A 54 14.66 3.66 11.47
C ALA A 54 15.75 2.75 12.06
N ARG A 55 15.39 1.57 12.58
CA ARG A 55 16.37 0.58 13.08
C ARG A 55 17.22 -0.01 11.96
N LEU A 56 16.60 -0.35 10.83
CA LEU A 56 17.32 -0.85 9.65
C LEU A 56 18.31 0.19 9.11
N ASN A 57 17.94 1.47 9.10
CA ASN A 57 18.81 2.55 8.65
C ASN A 57 20.05 2.76 9.55
N LEU A 58 20.02 2.32 10.81
CA LEU A 58 21.19 2.37 11.70
C LEU A 58 22.25 1.31 11.35
N VAL A 59 21.81 0.14 10.86
CA VAL A 59 22.70 -1.00 10.57
C VAL A 59 23.06 -1.10 9.08
N ARG A 60 22.22 -0.56 8.21
CA ARG A 60 22.34 -0.56 6.74
C ARG A 60 22.02 0.84 6.22
N PRO A 61 22.90 1.82 6.46
CA PRO A 61 22.64 3.19 6.05
C PRO A 61 22.53 3.27 4.52
N TRP A 62 21.59 4.10 4.04
CA TRP A 62 21.34 4.39 2.61
C TRP A 62 20.78 3.23 1.76
N GLU A 63 20.62 2.03 2.33
CA GLU A 63 20.07 0.88 1.60
C GLU A 63 18.57 1.03 1.30
N TYR A 64 17.83 1.71 2.18
CA TYR A 64 16.38 1.82 2.10
C TYR A 64 15.92 3.26 1.90
N PRO A 65 15.11 3.55 0.87
CA PRO A 65 14.57 4.88 0.65
C PRO A 65 13.53 5.24 1.71
N ASP A 66 13.48 6.53 2.05
CA ASP A 66 12.45 7.04 2.97
C ASP A 66 11.05 6.81 2.40
N VAL A 67 10.18 6.27 3.24
CA VAL A 67 8.75 6.11 2.95
C VAL A 67 8.01 7.23 3.67
N PRO A 68 7.35 8.15 2.93
CA PRO A 68 6.53 9.19 3.52
C PRO A 68 5.55 8.61 4.52
N GLN A 69 5.55 9.12 5.74
CA GLN A 69 4.50 8.82 6.72
C GLN A 69 3.21 9.57 6.36
N GLY A 70 2.08 9.11 6.87
CA GLY A 70 0.79 9.74 6.63
C GLY A 70 -0.36 8.77 6.82
N GLY A 71 -1.58 9.20 6.48
CA GLY A 71 -2.77 8.37 6.57
C GLY A 71 -3.82 8.80 5.56
N SER A 72 -4.16 7.90 4.65
CA SER A 72 -5.21 8.08 3.64
C SER A 72 -5.92 6.76 3.40
N VAL A 73 -7.21 6.81 3.10
CA VAL A 73 -7.95 5.67 2.55
C VAL A 73 -8.11 5.91 1.07
N TRP A 74 -7.62 4.98 0.26
CA TRP A 74 -7.81 4.96 -1.19
C TRP A 74 -8.96 4.04 -1.52
N VAL A 75 -9.86 4.49 -2.40
CA VAL A 75 -11.02 3.71 -2.87
C VAL A 75 -10.98 3.66 -4.39
N PHE A 76 -11.00 2.47 -4.96
CA PHE A 76 -10.91 2.22 -6.40
C PHE A 76 -12.19 1.55 -6.90
N ALA A 77 -12.62 1.92 -8.10
CA ALA A 77 -13.69 1.27 -8.86
C ALA A 77 -13.38 1.41 -10.36
N LEU A 78 -14.01 0.58 -11.19
CA LEU A 78 -14.05 0.81 -12.63
C LEU A 78 -14.97 1.99 -12.93
N ASP A 79 -14.75 2.67 -14.06
CA ASP A 79 -15.62 3.76 -14.52
C ASP A 79 -17.05 3.26 -14.80
#